data_AF-A0A8S9P0R2-F1
#
_entry.id   AF-A0A8S9P0R2-F1
#
_cell.length_a   1.000
_cell.length_b   1.000
_cell.length_c   1.000
_cell.angle_alpha   90.00
_cell.angle_beta   90.00
_cell.angle_gamma   90.00
#
_symmetry.space_group_name_H-M   'P 1'
#
loop_
_entity.id
_entity.type
_entity.pdbx_description
1 polymer ?
#
loop_
_entity_poly.entity_id
_entity_poly.type
_entity_poly.pdbx_seq_one_letter_code
_entity_poly.pdbx_strand_id
1 'polypeptide(L)'
;MGTEELAISSSSVLKCNVAAAWDSESKNSGAAWVVRDSTGESLSSLRLCNIVVEASFLEAREVIMDRFSQSPFQGLKMRISGYSAFLGPWSLNHTDPARNGVARAIADSVTSEERYNSYV
;
A
#
# COMPACT_ATOMS: atom_id res chain seq x y z
N MET A 1 -22.87 -11.54 -38.95
CA MET A 1 -21.56 -10.88 -39.04
C MET A 1 -21.44 -10.03 -37.79
N GLY A 2 -20.97 -10.66 -36.71
CA GLY A 2 -21.04 -10.12 -35.35
C GLY A 2 -19.98 -9.07 -35.14
N THR A 3 -20.37 -7.92 -34.63
CA THR A 3 -19.49 -6.87 -34.13
C THR A 3 -18.72 -7.40 -32.94
N GLU A 4 -17.43 -7.69 -33.13
CA GLU A 4 -16.47 -7.80 -32.03
C GLU A 4 -16.28 -6.40 -31.43
N GLU A 5 -17.21 -6.03 -30.55
CA GLU A 5 -16.98 -4.98 -29.59
C GLU A 5 -15.94 -5.53 -28.61
N LEU A 6 -14.68 -5.15 -28.84
CA LEU A 6 -13.60 -5.28 -27.88
C LEU A 6 -14.03 -4.55 -26.62
N ALA A 7 -14.68 -5.28 -25.72
CA ALA A 7 -14.84 -4.89 -24.34
C ALA A 7 -13.43 -4.82 -23.75
N ILE A 8 -12.80 -3.65 -23.85
CA ILE A 8 -11.76 -3.22 -22.92
C ILE A 8 -12.50 -3.02 -21.60
N SER A 9 -12.81 -4.13 -20.94
CA SER A 9 -13.56 -4.15 -19.69
C SER A 9 -12.61 -4.30 -18.53
N SER A 10 -12.80 -3.39 -17.56
CA SER A 10 -12.15 -3.25 -16.27
C SER A 10 -10.76 -2.59 -16.29
N SER A 11 -10.73 -1.35 -15.79
CA SER A 11 -9.55 -0.83 -15.10
C SER A 11 -9.18 -1.85 -14.03
N SER A 12 -8.08 -2.58 -14.23
CA SER A 12 -7.56 -3.51 -13.25
C SER A 12 -7.07 -2.70 -12.04
N VAL A 13 -7.74 -2.87 -10.91
CA VAL A 13 -7.34 -2.20 -9.66
C VAL A 13 -6.25 -3.04 -9.00
N LEU A 14 -5.14 -2.40 -8.70
CA LEU A 14 -4.09 -2.99 -7.89
C LEU A 14 -4.28 -2.58 -6.43
N LYS A 15 -4.50 -3.54 -5.54
CA LYS A 15 -4.56 -3.28 -4.11
C LYS A 15 -3.21 -3.59 -3.47
N CYS A 16 -2.78 -2.71 -2.59
CA CYS A 16 -1.54 -2.87 -1.83
C CYS A 16 -1.82 -2.64 -0.35
N ASN A 17 -1.80 -3.71 0.44
CA ASN A 17 -1.98 -3.63 1.88
C ASN A 17 -0.64 -3.36 2.55
N VAL A 18 -0.54 -2.31 3.35
CA VAL A 18 0.70 -1.91 4.01
C VAL A 18 0.52 -1.98 5.53
N ALA A 19 1.54 -2.47 6.22
CA ALA A 19 1.62 -2.49 7.67
C ALA A 19 3.02 -2.11 8.15
N ALA A 20 3.07 -1.59 9.36
CA ALA A 20 4.30 -1.31 10.09
C ALA A 20 4.19 -1.89 11.51
N ALA A 21 5.33 -2.16 12.11
CA ALA A 21 5.48 -2.70 13.46
C ALA A 21 6.70 -2.07 14.12
N TRP A 22 6.64 -1.98 15.45
CA TRP A 22 7.72 -1.45 16.28
C TRP A 22 7.79 -2.28 17.54
N ASP A 23 9.00 -2.70 17.92
CA ASP A 23 9.28 -3.30 19.22
C ASP A 23 10.13 -2.34 20.06
N SER A 24 9.58 -1.92 21.20
CA SER A 24 10.23 -1.00 22.12
C SER A 24 11.42 -1.62 22.85
N GLU A 25 11.40 -2.94 23.08
CA GLU A 25 12.45 -3.62 23.84
C GLU A 25 13.72 -3.77 22.99
N SER A 26 13.60 -4.34 21.79
CA SER A 26 14.72 -4.44 20.84
C SER A 26 15.06 -3.11 20.15
N LYS A 27 14.19 -2.09 20.28
CA LYS A 27 14.26 -0.83 19.50
C LYS A 27 14.26 -1.07 17.99
N ASN A 28 13.63 -2.17 17.56
CA ASN A 28 13.56 -2.55 16.17
C ASN A 28 12.22 -2.13 15.55
N SER A 29 12.21 -2.00 14.22
CA SER A 29 11.01 -1.68 13.46
C SER A 29 10.97 -2.42 12.14
N GLY A 30 9.76 -2.66 11.68
CA GLY A 30 9.51 -3.42 10.47
C GLY A 30 8.35 -2.85 9.68
N ALA A 31 8.38 -3.06 8.38
CA ALA A 31 7.29 -2.74 7.48
C ALA A 31 7.09 -3.89 6.49
N ALA A 32 5.85 -4.06 6.06
CA ALA A 32 5.48 -5.06 5.08
C ALA A 32 4.43 -4.51 4.13
N TRP A 33 4.45 -4.99 2.89
CA TRP A 33 3.40 -4.74 1.92
C TRP A 33 2.99 -6.04 1.24
N VAL A 34 1.70 -6.19 0.96
CA VAL A 34 1.14 -7.31 0.22
C VAL A 34 0.38 -6.74 -0.97
N VAL A 35 0.81 -7.10 -2.18
CA VAL A 35 0.20 -6.61 -3.42
C VAL A 35 -0.71 -7.69 -4.00
N ARG A 36 -1.92 -7.32 -4.37
CA ARG A 36 -2.93 -8.21 -4.97
C ARG A 36 -3.72 -7.46 -6.03
N ASP A 37 -3.98 -8.09 -7.17
CA ASP A 37 -4.98 -7.56 -8.08
C ASP A 37 -6.41 -7.95 -7.62
N SER A 38 -7.43 -7.49 -8.34
CA SER A 38 -8.84 -7.82 -8.06
C SER A 38 -9.18 -9.32 -8.21
N THR A 39 -8.28 -10.09 -8.81
CA THR A 39 -8.45 -11.52 -9.16
C THR A 39 -7.53 -12.45 -8.36
N GLY A 40 -6.59 -11.91 -7.56
CA GLY A 40 -5.55 -12.66 -6.86
C GLY A 40 -4.38 -13.13 -7.73
N GLU A 41 -4.20 -12.59 -8.95
CA GLU A 41 -3.17 -13.04 -9.90
C GLU A 41 -1.85 -12.25 -9.80
N SER A 42 -0.79 -12.84 -10.40
CA SER A 42 0.58 -12.32 -10.40
C SER A 42 0.76 -11.15 -11.36
N LEU A 43 1.37 -10.07 -10.87
CA LEU A 43 1.48 -8.78 -11.53
C LEU A 43 2.60 -8.73 -12.57
N SER A 44 2.36 -9.32 -13.74
CA SER A 44 3.30 -9.24 -14.87
C SER A 44 3.18 -7.94 -15.69
N SER A 45 2.19 -7.06 -15.42
CA SER A 45 1.96 -5.84 -16.21
C SER A 45 1.48 -4.65 -15.36
N LEU A 46 2.41 -4.02 -14.63
CA LEU A 46 2.13 -2.90 -13.70
C LEU A 46 1.89 -1.53 -14.35
N ARG A 47 1.80 -1.43 -15.69
CA ARG A 47 1.83 -0.11 -16.35
C ARG A 47 0.49 0.63 -16.45
N LEU A 48 -0.65 0.01 -16.14
CA LEU A 48 -1.97 0.60 -16.43
C LEU A 48 -3.05 0.41 -15.32
N CYS A 49 -2.66 0.15 -14.08
CA CYS A 49 -3.61 -0.16 -13.00
C CYS A 49 -3.84 1.05 -12.06
N ASN A 50 -5.08 1.28 -11.65
CA ASN A 50 -5.38 2.21 -10.55
C ASN A 50 -4.88 1.60 -9.23
N ILE A 51 -4.01 2.29 -8.50
CA ILE A 51 -3.37 1.75 -7.28
C ILE A 51 -4.14 2.18 -6.04
N VAL A 52 -4.64 1.22 -5.28
CA VAL A 52 -5.30 1.45 -3.99
C VAL A 52 -4.40 0.91 -2.89
N VAL A 53 -3.74 1.82 -2.18
CA VAL A 53 -3.00 1.48 -0.95
C VAL A 53 -4.01 1.39 0.20
N GLU A 54 -3.99 0.29 0.94
CA GLU A 54 -4.85 0.05 2.10
C GLU A 54 -3.97 -0.04 3.36
N ALA A 55 -4.30 0.75 4.37
CA ALA A 55 -3.53 0.80 5.61
C ALA A 55 -4.43 0.87 6.85
N SER A 56 -3.95 0.31 7.96
CA SER A 56 -4.66 0.34 9.24
C SER A 56 -4.19 1.46 10.18
N PHE A 57 -3.28 2.32 9.74
CA PHE A 57 -2.81 3.49 10.48
C PHE A 57 -3.63 4.74 10.12
N LEU A 58 -4.73 5.00 10.83
CA LEU A 58 -5.66 6.09 10.50
C LEU A 58 -4.99 7.47 10.59
N GLU A 59 -4.23 7.70 11.65
CA GLU A 59 -3.58 8.98 11.96
C GLU A 59 -2.56 9.35 10.87
N ALA A 60 -1.74 8.40 10.44
CA ALA A 60 -0.78 8.63 9.37
C ALA A 60 -1.49 8.88 8.03
N ARG A 61 -2.62 8.22 7.75
CA ARG A 61 -3.44 8.52 6.57
C ARG A 61 -3.96 9.96 6.61
N GLU A 62 -4.49 10.42 7.73
CA GLU A 62 -5.02 11.79 7.87
C GLU A 62 -3.92 12.82 7.60
N VAL A 63 -2.73 12.61 8.17
CA VAL A 63 -1.57 13.49 7.94
C VAL A 63 -1.13 13.49 6.48
N ILE A 64 -1.07 12.32 5.83
CA ILE A 64 -0.66 12.19 4.43
C ILE A 64 -1.67 12.86 3.49
N MET A 65 -2.96 12.67 3.76
CA MET A 65 -4.05 13.13 2.88
C MET A 65 -4.44 14.59 3.09
N ASP A 66 -4.14 15.16 4.25
CA ASP A 66 -4.40 16.56 4.49
C ASP A 66 -3.40 17.44 3.72
N ARG A 67 -3.90 18.15 2.70
CA ARG A 67 -3.11 19.04 1.86
C ARG A 67 -2.69 20.34 2.54
N PHE A 68 -3.31 20.69 3.66
CA PHE A 68 -3.19 22.01 4.27
C PHE A 68 -2.55 22.00 5.66
N SER A 69 -2.42 20.84 6.33
CA SER A 69 -1.67 20.77 7.59
C SER A 69 -0.16 20.93 7.39
N GLN A 70 0.37 21.91 8.13
CA GLN A 70 1.76 21.94 8.56
C GLN A 70 1.99 20.74 9.48
N SER A 71 2.75 19.76 9.00
CA SER A 71 3.10 18.55 9.75
C SER A 71 4.61 18.47 9.89
N PRO A 72 5.15 17.98 11.02
CA PRO A 72 6.57 17.61 11.13
C PRO A 72 7.03 16.66 10.01
N PHE A 73 6.10 15.93 9.39
CA PHE A 73 6.35 14.98 8.31
C PHE A 73 6.20 15.59 6.90
N GLN A 74 6.24 16.92 6.75
CA GLN A 74 6.05 17.59 5.45
C GLN A 74 6.97 17.06 4.35
N GLY A 75 8.25 16.79 4.67
CA GLY A 75 9.19 16.20 3.72
C GLY A 75 8.76 14.80 3.24
N LEU A 76 8.19 13.99 4.13
CA LEU A 76 7.66 12.66 3.80
C LEU A 76 6.39 12.78 2.94
N LYS A 77 5.48 13.70 3.29
CA LYS A 77 4.26 14.00 2.50
C LYS A 77 4.60 14.39 1.06
N MET A 78 5.58 15.27 0.88
CA MET A 78 6.08 15.69 -0.43
C MET A 78 6.66 14.53 -1.23
N ARG A 79 7.48 13.67 -0.59
CA ARG A 79 8.04 12.49 -1.24
C ARG A 79 6.97 11.50 -1.69
N ILE A 80 6.00 11.21 -0.83
CA ILE A 80 4.87 10.33 -1.16
C ILE A 80 4.06 10.90 -2.33
N SER A 81 3.77 12.20 -2.28
CA SER A 81 3.03 12.90 -3.34
C SER A 81 3.76 12.88 -4.69
N GLY A 82 5.10 12.94 -4.67
CA GLY A 82 5.95 12.86 -5.85
C GLY A 82 5.83 11.55 -6.64
N TYR A 83 5.45 10.45 -6.00
CA TYR A 83 5.24 9.17 -6.70
C TYR A 83 4.03 9.17 -7.63
N SER A 84 3.12 10.15 -7.52
CA SER A 84 1.96 10.26 -8.41
C SER A 84 2.35 10.39 -9.89
N ALA A 85 3.51 10.99 -10.19
CA ALA A 85 4.03 11.10 -11.55
C ALA A 85 4.47 9.74 -12.14
N PHE A 86 4.83 8.79 -11.29
CA PHE A 86 5.30 7.45 -11.68
C PHE A 86 4.19 6.40 -11.62
N LEU A 87 3.38 6.45 -10.57
CA LEU A 87 2.34 5.47 -10.27
C LEU A 87 1.02 5.73 -11.03
N GLY A 88 0.84 6.94 -11.58
CA GLY A 88 -0.45 7.36 -12.09
C GLY A 88 -1.46 7.61 -10.95
N PRO A 89 -2.77 7.51 -11.21
CA PRO A 89 -3.80 7.66 -10.19
C PRO A 89 -3.62 6.62 -9.08
N TRP A 90 -3.51 7.09 -7.84
CA TRP A 90 -3.48 6.23 -6.66
C TRP A 90 -4.31 6.82 -5.53
N SER A 91 -4.73 5.96 -4.59
CA SER A 91 -5.41 6.36 -3.36
C SER A 91 -4.82 5.65 -2.14
N LEU A 92 -4.93 6.27 -0.97
CA LEU A 92 -4.66 5.64 0.32
C LEU A 92 -5.96 5.57 1.14
N ASN A 93 -6.42 4.34 1.31
CA ASN A 93 -7.64 3.98 1.99
C ASN A 93 -7.32 3.43 3.38
N HIS A 94 -8.17 3.76 4.34
CA HIS A 94 -8.13 3.11 5.63
C HIS A 94 -8.81 1.74 5.54
N THR A 95 -8.24 0.74 6.18
CA THR A 95 -8.85 -0.59 6.35
C THR A 95 -8.77 -1.03 7.80
N ASP A 96 -9.78 -1.76 8.24
CA ASP A 96 -9.85 -2.34 9.58
C ASP A 96 -8.58 -3.20 9.86
N PRO A 97 -7.93 -3.04 11.03
CA PRO A 97 -6.75 -3.84 11.40
C PRO A 97 -6.94 -5.35 11.21
N ALA A 98 -8.12 -5.90 11.50
CA ALA A 98 -8.42 -7.32 11.32
C ALA A 98 -8.35 -7.74 9.85
N ARG A 99 -8.70 -6.84 8.92
CA ARG A 99 -8.65 -7.08 7.46
C ARG A 99 -7.25 -6.90 6.88
N ASN A 100 -6.33 -6.31 7.64
CA ASN A 100 -4.93 -6.12 7.27
C ASN A 100 -3.99 -7.11 7.99
N GLY A 101 -4.55 -8.17 8.58
CA GLY A 101 -3.84 -9.11 9.45
C GLY A 101 -2.63 -9.77 8.81
N VAL A 102 -2.66 -10.07 7.51
CA VAL A 102 -1.52 -10.69 6.80
C VAL A 102 -0.32 -9.74 6.76
N ALA A 103 -0.51 -8.51 6.27
CA ALA A 103 0.56 -7.52 6.22
C ALA A 103 1.07 -7.21 7.64
N ARG A 104 0.16 -7.13 8.62
CA ARG A 104 0.50 -6.91 10.02
C ARG A 104 1.37 -8.03 10.59
N ALA A 105 0.99 -9.30 10.39
CA ALA A 105 1.75 -10.45 10.86
C ALA A 105 3.15 -10.51 10.24
N ILE A 106 3.29 -10.18 8.95
CA ILE A 106 4.60 -10.08 8.30
C ILE A 106 5.41 -8.96 8.93
N ALA A 107 4.82 -7.77 9.12
CA ALA A 107 5.50 -6.64 9.77
C ALA A 107 5.98 -6.98 11.19
N ASP A 108 5.16 -7.68 11.97
CA ASP A 108 5.52 -8.13 13.32
C ASP A 108 6.65 -9.17 13.28
N SER A 109 6.59 -10.16 12.37
CA SER A 109 7.65 -11.17 12.20
C SER A 109 8.99 -10.56 11.77
N VAL A 110 9.01 -9.63 10.81
CA VAL A 110 10.29 -8.97 10.42
C VAL A 110 10.86 -8.10 11.54
N THR A 111 9.99 -7.58 12.44
CA THR A 111 10.42 -6.78 13.60
C THR A 111 10.99 -7.66 14.69
N SER A 112 10.39 -8.82 14.96
CA SER A 112 10.84 -9.71 16.03
C SER A 112 12.01 -10.61 15.64
N GLU A 113 12.16 -10.95 14.35
CA GLU A 113 13.16 -11.93 13.88
C GLU A 113 14.44 -11.31 13.33
N GLU A 114 14.64 -9.98 13.41
CA GLU A 114 15.77 -9.25 12.78
C GLU A 114 15.96 -9.58 11.28
N ARG A 115 14.90 -10.07 10.62
CA ARG A 115 14.93 -10.45 9.21
C ARG A 115 14.64 -9.23 8.35
N TYR A 116 15.69 -8.56 7.92
CA TYR A 116 15.62 -7.36 7.06
C TYR A 116 15.26 -7.63 5.58
N ASN A 117 14.75 -8.82 5.23
CA ASN A 117 14.40 -9.19 3.85
C ASN A 117 12.98 -9.77 3.76
N SER A 118 12.23 -9.34 2.74
CA SER A 118 10.80 -9.63 2.53
C SER A 118 10.52 -11.04 1.98
N TYR A 119 9.45 -11.66 2.47
CA TYR A 119 8.76 -12.79 1.84
C TYR A 119 7.97 -12.31 0.62
N VAL A 120 8.03 -13.10 -0.47
CA VAL A 120 7.46 -12.84 -1.80
C VAL A 120 5.93 -12.83 -1.76
#